data_AF-A0A2E9SL75-F1
#
_entry.id   AF-A0A2E9SL75-F1
#
_cell.length_a   1.000
_cell.length_b   1.000
_cell.length_c   1.000
_cell.angle_alpha   90.00
_cell.angle_beta   90.00
_cell.angle_gamma   90.00
#
_symmetry.space_group_name_H-M   'P 1'
#
loop_
_entity.id
_entity.type
_entity.pdbx_description
1 polymer ?
#
loop_
_entity_poly.entity_id
_entity_poly.type
_entity_poly.pdbx_seq_one_letter_code
_entity_poly.pdbx_strand_id
1 'polypeptide(L)'
;GRSIFAGYQQDVQAFTLTNGSVTYNGDDGQRMLQVGTNRQLADTSPGSEVFMGVVNGNGHFQTRAADSNTGDAVIDAGAITDIAAFNGDAVDIVFTSASDYELRDASGVVIGGGAYQSGGSINVNGMMVTVDGTPAAGDQFSLRPSEAEDVFSMVAQLRDTLMQPRTGAAQRAQQTSDINSALVNIDQALDRLIARQSESGTRMQALERQKDVNENIALQVEENLGSITDLDYAEAISRFQQQQLGLQAAQQAFAKVQGLSLFNYL
;
A
#
# COMPACT_ATOMS: atom_id res chain seq x y z
N GLY A 1 -21.33 -7.28 -6.94
CA GLY A 1 -20.37 -7.01 -5.86
C GLY A 1 -19.12 -7.81 -6.13
N ARG A 2 -18.15 -7.21 -6.83
CA ARG A 2 -16.84 -7.81 -7.13
C ARG A 2 -15.87 -7.55 -5.98
N SER A 3 -14.94 -8.46 -5.74
CA SER A 3 -13.89 -8.30 -4.71
C SER A 3 -12.90 -7.23 -5.12
N ILE A 4 -12.64 -6.27 -4.22
CA ILE A 4 -11.71 -5.15 -4.46
C ILE A 4 -10.23 -5.51 -4.20
N PHE A 5 -9.98 -6.59 -3.45
CA PHE A 5 -8.65 -7.04 -3.04
C PHE A 5 -8.27 -8.41 -3.63
N ALA A 6 -8.98 -8.91 -4.64
CA ALA A 6 -8.70 -10.24 -5.22
C ALA A 6 -7.79 -10.20 -6.46
N GLY A 7 -7.17 -9.06 -6.75
CA GLY A 7 -6.35 -8.86 -7.95
C GLY A 7 -7.19 -8.99 -9.23
N TYR A 8 -6.74 -9.81 -10.19
CA TYR A 8 -7.51 -10.10 -11.41
C TYR A 8 -8.72 -11.02 -11.15
N GLN A 9 -8.73 -11.79 -10.06
CA GLN A 9 -9.81 -12.73 -9.71
C GLN A 9 -11.00 -12.05 -9.01
N GLN A 10 -11.62 -11.08 -9.66
CA GLN A 10 -12.66 -10.23 -9.03
C GLN A 10 -13.94 -10.95 -8.61
N ASP A 11 -14.16 -12.17 -9.09
CA ASP A 11 -15.35 -12.99 -8.80
C ASP A 11 -15.12 -13.97 -7.63
N VAL A 12 -13.90 -14.07 -7.09
CA VAL A 12 -13.61 -14.91 -5.91
C VAL A 12 -13.69 -14.10 -4.62
N GLN A 13 -14.01 -14.76 -3.51
CA GLN A 13 -13.89 -14.17 -2.19
C GLN A 13 -12.41 -14.08 -1.81
N ALA A 14 -11.89 -12.85 -1.73
CA ALA A 14 -10.45 -12.60 -1.52
C ALA A 14 -9.90 -13.26 -0.24
N PHE A 15 -10.68 -13.26 0.84
CA PHE A 15 -10.25 -13.79 2.14
C PHE A 15 -11.29 -14.76 2.71
N THR A 16 -10.82 -15.94 3.11
CA THR A 16 -11.63 -16.96 3.78
C THR A 16 -11.00 -17.35 5.11
N LEU A 17 -11.82 -17.47 6.16
CA LEU A 17 -11.39 -17.94 7.47
C LEU A 17 -11.62 -19.45 7.56
N THR A 18 -10.58 -20.23 7.80
CA THR A 18 -10.66 -21.68 8.02
C THR A 18 -9.82 -22.07 9.23
N ASN A 19 -10.43 -22.75 10.21
CA ASN A 19 -9.75 -23.19 11.45
C ASN A 19 -8.99 -22.06 12.18
N GLY A 20 -9.51 -20.83 12.18
CA GLY A 20 -8.88 -19.68 12.84
C GLY A 20 -7.77 -19.00 12.04
N SER A 21 -7.37 -19.55 10.88
CA SER A 21 -6.41 -18.94 9.96
C SER A 21 -7.12 -18.30 8.78
N VAL A 22 -6.68 -17.11 8.36
CA VAL A 22 -7.16 -16.48 7.13
C VAL A 22 -6.33 -16.95 5.96
N THR A 23 -6.98 -17.29 4.84
CA THR A 23 -6.34 -17.63 3.57
C THR A 23 -6.70 -16.60 2.53
N TYR A 24 -5.70 -16.14 1.78
CA TYR A 24 -5.87 -15.28 0.63
C TYR A 24 -6.10 -16.14 -0.62
N ASN A 25 -7.23 -15.92 -1.31
CA ASN A 25 -7.62 -16.69 -2.51
C ASN A 25 -7.52 -15.89 -3.81
N GLY A 26 -7.01 -14.65 -3.76
CA GLY A 26 -6.80 -13.84 -4.95
C GLY A 26 -5.45 -14.08 -5.62
N ASP A 27 -5.06 -13.16 -6.50
CA ASP A 27 -3.72 -13.07 -7.07
C ASP A 27 -3.10 -11.69 -6.87
N ASP A 28 -1.80 -11.57 -7.18
CA ASP A 28 -1.04 -10.33 -7.07
C ASP A 28 -1.26 -9.38 -8.27
N GLY A 29 -2.24 -9.68 -9.13
CA GLY A 29 -2.53 -8.92 -10.33
C GLY A 29 -3.10 -7.54 -10.04
N GLN A 30 -2.54 -6.51 -10.65
CA GLN A 30 -3.10 -5.16 -10.62
C GLN A 30 -3.75 -4.82 -11.97
N ARG A 31 -5.04 -4.46 -11.94
CA ARG A 31 -5.75 -4.04 -13.15
C ARG A 31 -5.35 -2.63 -13.53
N MET A 32 -4.72 -2.50 -14.70
CA MET A 32 -4.38 -1.22 -15.29
C MET A 32 -5.57 -0.71 -16.12
N LEU A 33 -6.06 0.47 -15.79
CA LEU A 33 -7.10 1.18 -16.53
C LEU A 33 -6.47 2.29 -17.35
N GLN A 34 -6.78 2.34 -18.64
CA GLN A 34 -6.39 3.44 -19.50
C GLN A 34 -7.22 4.67 -19.17
N VAL A 35 -6.55 5.73 -18.71
CA VAL A 35 -7.17 7.00 -18.29
C VAL A 35 -6.85 8.16 -19.24
N GLY A 36 -6.00 7.91 -20.24
CA GLY A 36 -5.67 8.84 -21.31
C GLY A 36 -4.94 8.12 -22.45
N THR A 37 -4.60 8.84 -23.51
CA THR A 37 -4.03 8.26 -24.74
C THR A 37 -2.80 7.39 -24.48
N ASN A 38 -1.91 7.83 -23.58
CA ASN A 38 -0.66 7.13 -23.22
C ASN A 38 -0.52 6.91 -21.70
N ARG A 39 -1.63 6.88 -20.95
CA ARG A 39 -1.59 6.77 -19.49
C ARG A 39 -2.51 5.67 -18.98
N GLN A 40 -1.94 4.78 -18.17
CA GLN A 40 -2.67 3.78 -17.41
C GLN A 40 -2.45 3.99 -15.92
N LEU A 41 -3.48 3.70 -15.12
CA LEU A 41 -3.42 3.72 -13.66
C LEU A 41 -3.97 2.41 -13.12
N ALA A 42 -3.32 1.88 -12.08
CA ALA A 42 -3.82 0.71 -11.37
C ALA A 42 -5.12 1.06 -10.61
N ASP A 43 -6.13 0.20 -10.72
CA ASP A 43 -7.44 0.36 -10.09
C ASP A 43 -7.36 0.13 -8.57
N THR A 44 -7.08 -1.12 -8.16
CA THR A 44 -6.95 -1.50 -6.75
C THR A 44 -5.61 -2.20 -6.50
N SER A 45 -5.24 -2.32 -5.22
CA SER A 45 -4.11 -3.15 -4.79
C SER A 45 -4.60 -4.54 -4.39
N PRO A 46 -3.86 -5.62 -4.68
CA PRO A 46 -4.25 -6.96 -4.27
C PRO A 46 -4.13 -7.10 -2.75
N GLY A 47 -4.94 -8.00 -2.19
CA GLY A 47 -5.02 -8.24 -0.75
C GLY A 47 -3.74 -8.79 -0.16
N SER A 48 -2.94 -9.53 -0.94
CA SER A 48 -1.59 -9.94 -0.59
C SER A 48 -0.69 -8.75 -0.21
N GLU A 49 -0.71 -7.70 -1.04
CA GLU A 49 0.05 -6.48 -0.84
C GLU A 49 -0.43 -5.64 0.36
N VAL A 50 -1.72 -5.70 0.68
CA VAL A 50 -2.31 -4.88 1.74
C VAL A 50 -2.26 -5.58 3.10
N PHE A 51 -2.52 -6.90 3.15
CA PHE A 51 -2.83 -7.61 4.39
C PHE A 51 -1.94 -8.81 4.70
N MET A 52 -1.24 -9.40 3.73
CA MET A 52 -0.53 -10.68 3.93
C MET A 52 0.98 -10.54 4.13
N GLY A 53 1.60 -9.50 3.56
CA GLY A 53 3.05 -9.31 3.58
C GLY A 53 3.51 -8.23 4.56
N VAL A 54 3.03 -8.26 5.81
CA VAL A 54 3.49 -7.33 6.84
C VAL A 54 4.70 -7.94 7.54
N VAL A 55 5.78 -7.18 7.68
CA VAL A 55 6.97 -7.65 8.39
C VAL A 55 6.68 -7.59 9.88
N ASN A 56 6.84 -8.71 10.60
CA ASN A 56 6.64 -8.74 12.05
C ASN A 56 7.86 -8.22 12.83
N GLY A 57 7.75 -8.19 14.16
CA GLY A 57 8.76 -7.62 15.05
C GLY A 57 8.99 -6.13 14.78
N ASN A 58 10.18 -5.64 15.11
CA ASN A 58 10.57 -4.25 14.88
C ASN A 58 10.94 -3.94 13.41
N GLY A 59 10.55 -4.81 12.47
CA GLY A 59 10.90 -4.73 11.05
C GLY A 59 12.23 -5.39 10.67
N HIS A 60 13.04 -5.81 11.66
CA HIS A 60 14.30 -6.53 11.46
C HIS A 60 14.37 -7.84 12.23
N PHE A 61 13.94 -7.83 13.48
CA PHE A 61 13.79 -9.01 14.31
C PHE A 61 12.60 -8.88 15.25
N GLN A 62 12.14 -10.01 15.78
CA GLN A 62 11.17 -10.10 16.86
C GLN A 62 11.82 -10.69 18.10
N THR A 63 11.34 -10.27 19.27
CA THR A 63 11.71 -10.85 20.55
C THR A 63 10.61 -11.79 21.03
N ARG A 64 10.96 -12.84 21.75
CA ARG A 64 9.98 -13.73 22.38
C ARG A 64 10.54 -14.34 23.66
N ALA A 65 9.75 -14.26 24.73
CA ALA A 65 10.03 -14.97 25.97
C ALA A 65 9.61 -16.44 25.85
N ALA A 66 10.41 -17.35 26.40
CA ALA A 66 10.12 -18.78 26.35
C ALA A 66 9.03 -19.18 27.36
N ASP A 67 8.11 -20.07 26.93
CA ASP A 67 7.00 -20.55 27.77
C ASP A 67 7.47 -21.29 29.05
N SER A 68 8.73 -21.74 29.07
CA SER A 68 9.38 -22.39 30.21
C SER A 68 9.90 -21.41 31.25
N ASN A 69 9.85 -20.10 31.01
CA ASN A 69 10.36 -19.10 31.93
C ASN A 69 9.60 -19.12 33.27
N THR A 70 10.36 -18.99 34.35
CA THR A 70 9.85 -19.06 35.73
C THR A 70 10.10 -17.79 36.53
N GLY A 71 11.01 -16.92 36.08
CA GLY A 71 11.19 -15.57 36.59
C GLY A 71 10.11 -14.61 36.11
N ASP A 72 10.19 -13.35 36.54
CA ASP A 72 9.24 -12.29 36.18
C ASP A 72 9.85 -11.26 35.21
N ALA A 73 10.94 -11.64 34.53
CA ALA A 73 11.59 -10.81 33.53
C ALA A 73 10.74 -10.64 32.26
N VAL A 74 10.71 -9.43 31.74
CA VAL A 74 9.99 -9.00 30.54
C VAL A 74 10.99 -8.44 29.54
N ILE A 75 10.91 -8.87 28.28
CA ILE A 75 11.73 -8.30 27.21
C ILE A 75 10.93 -7.24 26.44
N ASP A 76 11.63 -6.19 25.98
CA ASP A 76 11.07 -5.24 25.01
C ASP A 76 11.09 -5.81 23.58
N ALA A 77 10.62 -5.04 22.60
CA ALA A 77 10.64 -5.45 21.19
C ALA A 77 12.03 -5.29 20.53
N GLY A 78 13.01 -4.73 21.25
CA GLY A 78 14.34 -4.44 20.75
C GLY A 78 14.42 -3.39 19.66
N ALA A 79 15.66 -3.04 19.30
CA ALA A 79 15.98 -2.15 18.19
C ALA A 79 17.33 -2.51 17.56
N ILE A 80 17.57 -2.04 16.33
CA ILE A 80 18.89 -2.07 15.70
C ILE A 80 19.62 -0.78 16.08
N THR A 81 20.77 -0.91 16.75
CA THR A 81 21.63 0.22 17.15
C THR A 81 22.89 0.34 16.31
N ASP A 82 23.31 -0.74 15.66
CA ASP A 82 24.41 -0.75 14.70
C ASP A 82 24.05 -1.61 13.48
N ILE A 83 23.65 -0.95 12.40
CA ILE A 83 23.29 -1.62 11.14
C ILE A 83 24.48 -2.28 10.44
N ALA A 84 25.72 -1.83 10.69
CA ALA A 84 26.90 -2.43 10.09
C ALA A 84 27.28 -3.74 10.77
N ALA A 85 26.95 -3.88 12.06
CA ALA A 85 27.13 -5.11 12.83
C ALA A 85 25.93 -6.08 12.70
N PHE A 86 24.77 -5.59 12.26
CA PHE A 86 23.58 -6.43 12.08
C PHE A 86 23.76 -7.46 10.98
N ASN A 87 23.66 -8.73 11.36
CA ASN A 87 23.84 -9.87 10.46
C ASN A 87 22.58 -10.72 10.26
N GLY A 88 21.48 -10.42 10.98
CA GLY A 88 20.23 -11.16 10.87
C GLY A 88 20.28 -12.58 11.45
N ASP A 89 21.26 -12.91 12.29
CA ASP A 89 21.32 -14.22 12.92
C ASP A 89 20.37 -14.31 14.12
N ALA A 90 19.77 -15.49 14.30
CA ALA A 90 18.99 -15.78 15.50
C ALA A 90 19.91 -15.90 16.72
N VAL A 91 19.50 -15.28 17.82
CA VAL A 91 20.22 -15.28 19.09
C VAL A 91 19.27 -15.63 20.23
N ASP A 92 19.75 -16.41 21.18
CA ASP A 92 19.07 -16.69 22.43
C ASP A 92 19.82 -16.07 23.61
N ILE A 93 19.10 -15.33 24.43
CA ILE A 93 19.55 -14.83 25.73
C ILE A 93 19.13 -15.87 26.76
N VAL A 94 20.09 -16.54 27.39
CA VAL A 94 19.86 -17.57 28.39
C VAL A 94 20.38 -17.09 29.73
N PHE A 95 19.51 -16.92 30.71
CA PHE A 95 19.89 -16.53 32.06
C PHE A 95 20.49 -17.72 32.80
N THR A 96 21.76 -17.61 33.20
CA THR A 96 22.45 -18.66 34.00
C THR A 96 22.22 -18.47 35.49
N SER A 97 21.87 -17.26 35.90
CA SER A 97 21.52 -16.88 37.27
C SER A 97 20.57 -15.67 37.22
N ALA A 98 20.11 -15.19 38.38
CA ALA A 98 19.35 -13.93 38.46
C ALA A 98 20.20 -12.68 38.14
N SER A 99 21.53 -12.82 37.99
CA SER A 99 22.48 -11.73 37.78
C SER A 99 23.40 -11.94 36.58
N ASP A 100 23.25 -13.03 35.82
CA ASP A 100 24.16 -13.38 34.73
C ASP A 100 23.40 -14.05 33.58
N TYR A 101 23.82 -13.75 32.35
CA TYR A 101 23.27 -14.34 31.14
C TYR A 101 24.37 -14.73 30.14
N GLU A 102 24.03 -15.68 29.29
CA GLU A 102 24.80 -16.07 28.11
C GLU A 102 24.00 -15.73 26.85
N LEU A 103 24.71 -15.37 25.80
CA LEU A 103 24.19 -15.22 24.45
C LEU A 103 24.56 -16.47 23.67
N ARG A 104 23.59 -17.10 23.04
CA ARG A 104 23.77 -18.30 22.24
C ARG A 104 23.29 -18.09 20.81
N ASP A 105 24.01 -18.65 19.86
CA ASP A 105 23.55 -18.67 18.47
C ASP A 105 22.44 -19.73 18.26
N ALA A 106 21.92 -19.82 17.03
CA ALA A 106 20.92 -20.82 16.65
C ALA A 106 21.35 -22.29 16.84
N SER A 107 22.67 -22.56 16.93
CA SER A 107 23.21 -23.89 17.20
C SER A 107 23.38 -24.18 18.70
N GLY A 108 23.07 -23.20 19.55
CA GLY A 108 23.22 -23.28 21.00
C GLY A 108 24.65 -23.02 21.48
N VAL A 109 25.55 -22.56 20.60
CA VAL A 109 26.92 -22.21 20.97
C VAL A 109 26.94 -20.86 21.65
N VAL A 110 27.66 -20.75 22.77
CA VAL A 110 27.82 -19.48 23.49
C VAL A 110 28.71 -18.53 22.66
N ILE A 111 28.12 -17.41 22.25
CA ILE A 111 28.76 -16.35 21.46
C ILE A 111 29.08 -15.10 22.30
N GLY A 112 28.61 -15.06 23.54
CA GLY A 112 28.84 -13.95 24.46
C GLY A 112 28.08 -14.13 25.78
N GLY A 113 28.07 -13.10 26.60
CA GLY A 113 27.38 -13.10 27.88
C GLY A 113 27.82 -11.94 28.76
N GLY A 114 27.21 -11.81 29.92
CA GLY A 114 27.56 -10.75 30.86
C GLY A 114 26.73 -10.76 32.13
N ALA A 115 27.04 -9.81 33.02
CA ALA A 115 26.22 -9.53 34.18
C ALA A 115 24.91 -8.87 33.73
N TYR A 116 23.80 -9.36 34.28
CA TYR A 116 22.48 -8.80 34.10
C TYR A 116 22.21 -7.67 35.09
N GLN A 117 21.58 -6.61 34.58
CA GLN A 117 20.95 -5.56 35.37
C GLN A 117 19.54 -5.34 34.82
N SER A 118 18.54 -5.31 35.71
CA SER A 118 17.15 -5.01 35.31
C SER A 118 17.08 -3.64 34.64
N GLY A 119 16.46 -3.60 33.47
CA GLY A 119 16.35 -2.39 32.64
C GLY A 119 17.65 -2.00 31.95
N GLY A 120 18.70 -2.83 32.07
CA GLY A 120 19.95 -2.66 31.35
C GLY A 120 19.85 -3.17 29.92
N SER A 121 20.61 -2.54 29.02
CA SER A 121 20.67 -2.95 27.62
C SER A 121 21.57 -4.18 27.43
N ILE A 122 21.06 -5.17 26.69
CA ILE A 122 21.81 -6.32 26.19
C ILE A 122 22.05 -6.09 24.71
N ASN A 123 23.32 -6.10 24.29
CA ASN A 123 23.72 -5.81 22.91
C ASN A 123 24.38 -7.04 22.29
N VAL A 124 23.99 -7.39 21.07
CA VAL A 124 24.54 -8.53 20.33
C VAL A 124 24.34 -8.33 18.84
N ASN A 125 25.39 -8.49 18.04
CA ASN A 125 25.35 -8.40 16.57
C ASN A 125 24.55 -7.18 16.05
N GLY A 126 24.77 -5.98 16.62
CA GLY A 126 24.07 -4.75 16.25
C GLY A 126 22.62 -4.61 16.71
N MET A 127 22.06 -5.65 17.33
CA MET A 127 20.77 -5.64 18.02
C MET A 127 20.96 -5.19 19.47
N MET A 128 20.01 -4.40 19.96
CA MET A 128 19.86 -4.02 21.37
C MET A 128 18.48 -4.45 21.84
N VAL A 129 18.42 -5.06 23.02
CA VAL A 129 17.17 -5.34 23.74
C VAL A 129 17.31 -4.90 25.19
N THR A 130 16.17 -4.67 25.84
CA THR A 130 16.09 -4.42 27.28
C THR A 130 15.30 -5.54 27.93
N VAL A 131 15.82 -6.04 29.06
CA VAL A 131 15.10 -7.01 29.89
C VAL A 131 14.90 -6.39 31.28
N ASP A 132 13.65 -6.32 31.71
CA ASP A 132 13.22 -5.72 32.97
C ASP A 132 12.62 -6.78 33.90
N GLY A 133 12.99 -6.78 35.17
CA GLY A 133 12.52 -7.75 36.18
C GLY A 133 13.61 -8.68 36.68
N THR A 134 13.21 -9.80 37.28
CA THR A 134 14.10 -10.77 37.92
C THR A 134 13.98 -12.13 37.22
N PRO A 135 14.89 -12.45 36.28
CA PRO A 135 14.91 -13.75 35.64
C PRO A 135 15.36 -14.83 36.62
N ALA A 136 14.87 -16.05 36.40
CA ALA A 136 15.37 -17.24 37.06
C ALA A 136 16.46 -17.92 36.20
N ALA A 137 17.33 -18.71 36.84
CA ALA A 137 18.29 -19.52 36.11
C ALA A 137 17.55 -20.51 35.19
N GLY A 138 17.91 -20.51 33.90
CA GLY A 138 17.26 -21.28 32.85
C GLY A 138 16.22 -20.50 32.05
N ASP A 139 15.85 -19.27 32.46
CA ASP A 139 14.96 -18.43 31.67
C ASP A 139 15.63 -18.04 30.34
N GLN A 140 14.85 -18.01 29.27
CA GLN A 140 15.31 -17.75 27.92
C GLN A 140 14.45 -16.71 27.21
N PHE A 141 15.10 -15.83 26.46
CA PHE A 141 14.47 -14.93 25.51
C PHE A 141 15.15 -15.10 24.15
N SER A 142 14.35 -15.11 23.09
CA SER A 142 14.81 -15.35 21.73
C SER A 142 14.69 -14.09 20.89
N LEU A 143 15.71 -13.81 20.11
CA LEU A 143 15.74 -12.83 19.04
C LEU A 143 15.71 -13.62 17.73
N ARG A 144 14.68 -13.39 16.92
CA ARG A 144 14.48 -14.10 15.65
C ARG A 144 14.32 -13.09 14.52
N PRO A 145 14.89 -13.34 13.34
CA PRO A 145 14.70 -12.45 12.19
C PRO A 145 13.22 -12.25 11.90
N SER A 146 12.87 -11.05 11.46
CA SER A 146 11.49 -10.75 11.09
C SER A 146 11.08 -11.53 9.84
N GLU A 147 9.84 -12.01 9.85
CA GLU A 147 9.23 -12.74 8.74
C GLU A 147 7.98 -12.01 8.25
N ALA A 148 7.54 -12.35 7.05
CA ALA A 148 6.27 -11.87 6.52
C ALA A 148 5.13 -12.61 7.22
N GLU A 149 4.21 -11.85 7.79
CA GLU A 149 3.04 -12.34 8.50
C GLU A 149 1.82 -11.51 8.09
N ASP A 150 0.65 -12.15 8.10
CA ASP A 150 -0.60 -11.47 7.78
C ASP A 150 -1.18 -10.77 9.01
N VAL A 151 -1.87 -9.65 8.76
CA VAL A 151 -2.48 -8.83 9.83
C VAL A 151 -3.51 -9.60 10.65
N PHE A 152 -4.12 -10.64 10.07
CA PHE A 152 -5.13 -11.42 10.76
C PHE A 152 -4.49 -12.34 11.80
N SER A 153 -3.36 -12.96 11.46
CA SER A 153 -2.52 -13.74 12.38
C SER A 153 -1.97 -12.88 13.51
N MET A 154 -1.50 -11.67 13.22
CA MET A 154 -1.04 -10.73 14.26
C MET A 154 -2.14 -10.38 15.28
N VAL A 155 -3.36 -10.11 14.80
CA VAL A 155 -4.52 -9.82 15.68
C VAL A 155 -4.98 -11.09 16.42
N ALA A 156 -4.93 -12.25 15.77
CA ALA A 156 -5.26 -13.53 16.39
C ALA A 156 -4.29 -13.88 17.52
N GLN A 157 -2.99 -13.67 17.32
CA GLN A 157 -1.98 -13.84 18.36
C GLN A 157 -2.22 -12.91 19.54
N LEU A 158 -2.52 -11.62 19.31
CA LEU A 158 -2.86 -10.70 20.40
C LEU A 158 -4.09 -11.19 21.18
N ARG A 159 -5.15 -11.62 20.48
CA ARG A 159 -6.33 -12.20 21.12
C ARG A 159 -5.92 -13.39 21.99
N ASP A 160 -5.15 -14.31 21.45
CA ASP A 160 -4.74 -15.53 22.15
C ASP A 160 -3.93 -15.18 23.40
N THR A 161 -2.96 -14.27 23.27
CA THR A 161 -2.18 -13.70 24.40
C THR A 161 -3.08 -13.10 25.47
N LEU A 162 -4.10 -12.31 25.09
CA LEU A 162 -5.04 -11.68 26.04
C LEU A 162 -6.00 -12.68 26.69
N MET A 163 -6.29 -13.80 26.03
CA MET A 163 -7.18 -14.86 26.53
C MET A 163 -6.46 -15.87 27.43
N GLN A 164 -5.12 -15.92 27.42
CA GLN A 164 -4.38 -16.85 28.26
C GLN A 164 -4.58 -16.55 29.77
N PRO A 165 -4.95 -17.57 30.58
CA PRO A 165 -5.07 -17.42 32.03
C PRO A 165 -3.73 -17.07 32.69
N ARG A 166 -3.78 -16.18 33.68
CA ARG A 166 -2.62 -15.73 34.46
C ARG A 166 -2.79 -16.08 35.93
N THR A 167 -1.96 -16.98 36.43
CA THR A 167 -2.02 -17.46 37.81
C THR A 167 -0.77 -17.12 38.63
N GLY A 168 0.33 -16.70 38.00
CA GLY A 168 1.60 -16.36 38.65
C GLY A 168 2.34 -15.18 38.03
N ALA A 169 3.46 -14.77 38.65
CA ALA A 169 4.29 -13.65 38.18
C ALA A 169 4.92 -13.94 36.81
N ALA A 170 5.49 -15.13 36.62
CA ALA A 170 6.09 -15.54 35.34
C ALA A 170 5.10 -15.48 34.17
N GLN A 171 3.89 -16.00 34.35
CA GLN A 171 2.84 -15.95 33.33
C GLN A 171 2.41 -14.52 33.00
N ARG A 172 2.43 -13.60 33.98
CA ARG A 172 2.18 -12.17 33.72
C ARG A 172 3.31 -11.54 32.93
N ALA A 173 4.56 -11.85 33.27
CA ALA A 173 5.74 -11.33 32.57
C ALA A 173 5.81 -11.83 31.11
N GLN A 174 5.53 -13.10 30.89
CA GLN A 174 5.37 -13.68 29.56
C GLN A 174 4.31 -12.93 28.76
N GLN A 175 3.09 -12.80 29.31
CA GLN A 175 2.00 -12.08 28.66
C GLN A 175 2.38 -10.62 28.35
N THR A 176 3.11 -9.94 29.23
CA THR A 176 3.59 -8.58 28.96
C THR A 176 4.58 -8.54 27.80
N SER A 177 5.52 -9.49 27.73
CA SER A 177 6.47 -9.61 26.61
C SER A 177 5.75 -9.88 25.29
N ASP A 178 4.75 -10.77 25.31
CA ASP A 178 3.94 -11.10 24.14
C ASP A 178 3.06 -9.91 23.70
N ILE A 179 2.53 -9.14 24.64
CA ILE A 179 1.80 -7.90 24.34
C ILE A 179 2.74 -6.86 23.72
N ASN A 180 3.95 -6.67 24.26
CA ASN A 180 4.93 -5.75 23.69
C ASN A 180 5.23 -6.10 22.22
N SER A 181 5.43 -7.39 21.95
CA SER A 181 5.68 -7.89 20.59
C SER A 181 4.47 -7.68 19.68
N ALA A 182 3.26 -8.00 20.17
CA ALA A 182 2.03 -7.82 19.42
C ALA A 182 1.72 -6.36 19.11
N LEU A 183 2.03 -5.42 20.01
CA LEU A 183 1.86 -3.98 19.75
C LEU A 183 2.76 -3.52 18.61
N VAL A 184 4.02 -3.95 18.60
CA VAL A 184 4.93 -3.60 17.50
C VAL A 184 4.48 -4.24 16.18
N ASN A 185 3.99 -5.48 16.19
CA ASN A 185 3.40 -6.11 14.99
C ASN A 185 2.21 -5.29 14.44
N ILE A 186 1.35 -4.79 15.33
CA ILE A 186 0.22 -3.93 14.94
C ILE A 186 0.74 -2.60 14.37
N ASP A 187 1.78 -2.01 14.94
CA ASP A 187 2.39 -0.80 14.40
C ASP A 187 2.94 -1.03 12.98
N GLN A 188 3.62 -2.17 12.73
CA GLN A 188 4.07 -2.54 11.38
C GLN A 188 2.89 -2.69 10.39
N ALA A 189 1.77 -3.27 10.86
CA ALA A 189 0.55 -3.41 10.05
C ALA A 189 -0.08 -2.04 9.73
N LEU A 190 -0.11 -1.14 10.72
CA LEU A 190 -0.61 0.23 10.54
C LEU A 190 0.26 1.01 9.57
N ASP A 191 1.59 0.94 9.70
CA ASP A 191 2.53 1.59 8.78
C ASP A 191 2.37 1.08 7.36
N ARG A 192 2.19 -0.24 7.19
CA ARG A 192 1.89 -0.84 5.88
C ARG A 192 0.59 -0.28 5.31
N LEU A 193 -0.47 -0.21 6.10
CA LEU A 193 -1.76 0.32 5.65
C LEU A 193 -1.67 1.80 5.27
N ILE A 194 -0.99 2.61 6.07
CA ILE A 194 -0.75 4.03 5.80
C ILE A 194 0.02 4.19 4.48
N ALA A 195 1.09 3.42 4.27
CA ALA A 195 1.85 3.44 3.03
C ALA A 195 0.96 3.14 1.80
N ARG A 196 0.05 2.16 1.92
CA ARG A 196 -0.92 1.84 0.85
C ARG A 196 -1.95 2.93 0.64
N GLN A 197 -2.40 3.61 1.70
CA GLN A 197 -3.28 4.78 1.57
C GLN A 197 -2.55 5.94 0.88
N SER A 198 -1.29 6.20 1.22
CA SER A 198 -0.47 7.23 0.55
C SER A 198 -0.25 6.93 -0.93
N GLU A 199 -0.02 5.66 -1.28
CA GLU A 199 0.07 5.23 -2.67
C GLU A 199 -1.24 5.49 -3.43
N SER A 200 -2.38 5.11 -2.85
CA SER A 200 -3.71 5.40 -3.39
C SER A 200 -3.93 6.92 -3.55
N GLY A 201 -3.52 7.72 -2.58
CA GLY A 201 -3.53 9.19 -2.67
C GLY A 201 -2.75 9.72 -3.86
N THR A 202 -1.56 9.17 -4.12
CA THR A 202 -0.74 9.54 -5.29
C THR A 202 -1.43 9.15 -6.60
N ARG A 203 -2.09 7.98 -6.65
CA ARG A 203 -2.89 7.54 -7.80
C ARG A 203 -4.09 8.47 -8.04
N MET A 204 -4.78 8.90 -6.97
CA MET A 204 -5.89 9.87 -7.08
C MET A 204 -5.44 11.22 -7.62
N GLN A 205 -4.30 11.75 -7.15
CA GLN A 205 -3.74 12.99 -7.70
C GLN A 205 -3.34 12.85 -9.17
N ALA A 206 -2.81 11.69 -9.56
CA ALA A 206 -2.49 11.40 -10.96
C ALA A 206 -3.75 11.32 -11.83
N LEU A 207 -4.83 10.77 -11.30
CA LEU A 207 -6.13 10.68 -11.98
C LEU A 207 -6.77 12.05 -12.16
N GLU A 208 -6.78 12.91 -11.13
CA GLU A 208 -7.37 14.25 -11.23
C GLU A 208 -6.63 15.10 -12.27
N ARG A 209 -5.29 15.08 -12.25
CA ARG A 209 -4.49 15.76 -13.30
C ARG A 209 -4.80 15.23 -14.71
N GLN A 210 -5.07 13.93 -14.85
CA GLN A 210 -5.42 13.36 -16.14
C GLN A 210 -6.83 13.77 -16.59
N LYS A 211 -7.76 13.93 -15.64
CA LYS A 211 -9.10 14.43 -15.90
C LYS A 211 -9.04 15.86 -16.45
N ASP A 212 -8.25 16.74 -15.84
CA ASP A 212 -8.03 18.11 -16.36
C ASP A 212 -7.50 18.11 -17.80
N VAL A 213 -6.55 17.21 -18.10
CA VAL A 213 -6.02 17.05 -19.46
C VAL A 213 -7.11 16.59 -20.44
N ASN A 214 -7.92 15.61 -20.04
CA ASN A 214 -9.00 15.09 -20.88
C ASN A 214 -10.09 16.15 -21.13
N GLU A 215 -10.42 16.97 -20.13
CA GLU A 215 -11.37 18.09 -20.27
C GLU A 215 -10.83 19.16 -21.24
N ASN A 216 -9.55 19.52 -21.13
CA ASN A 216 -8.92 20.44 -22.09
C ASN A 216 -8.90 19.88 -23.52
N ILE A 217 -8.64 18.58 -23.69
CA ILE A 217 -8.69 17.93 -25.01
C ILE A 217 -10.13 17.96 -25.55
N ALA A 218 -11.12 17.69 -24.72
CA ALA A 218 -12.53 17.74 -25.12
C ALA A 218 -12.92 19.14 -25.60
N LEU A 219 -12.54 20.19 -24.86
CA LEU A 219 -12.76 21.59 -25.25
C LEU A 219 -12.07 21.92 -26.58
N GLN A 220 -10.81 21.52 -26.76
CA GLN A 220 -10.09 21.76 -28.02
C GLN A 220 -10.76 21.07 -29.22
N VAL A 221 -11.28 19.86 -29.02
CA VAL A 221 -12.02 19.13 -30.05
C VAL A 221 -13.34 19.85 -30.37
N GLU A 222 -14.03 20.38 -29.37
CA GLU A 222 -15.26 21.16 -29.56
C GLU A 222 -15.00 22.47 -30.32
N GLU A 223 -13.95 23.22 -29.97
CA GLU A 223 -13.53 24.43 -30.68
C GLU A 223 -13.16 24.15 -32.14
N ASN A 224 -12.38 23.09 -32.38
CA ASN A 224 -11.99 22.69 -33.73
C ASN A 224 -13.20 22.29 -34.57
N LEU A 225 -14.13 21.53 -33.98
CA LEU A 225 -15.37 21.15 -34.66
C LEU A 225 -16.22 22.38 -34.98
N GLY A 226 -16.34 23.32 -34.03
CA GLY A 226 -17.03 24.60 -34.24
C GLY A 226 -16.42 25.40 -35.39
N SER A 227 -15.09 25.60 -35.39
CA SER A 227 -14.41 26.33 -36.45
C SER A 227 -14.55 25.69 -37.83
N ILE A 228 -14.56 24.35 -37.92
CA ILE A 228 -14.78 23.64 -39.20
C ILE A 228 -16.23 23.81 -39.64
N THR A 229 -17.19 23.64 -38.73
CA THR A 229 -18.62 23.73 -39.02
C THR A 229 -19.05 25.16 -39.40
N ASP A 230 -18.54 26.18 -38.70
CA ASP A 230 -18.82 27.59 -38.97
C ASP A 230 -18.20 28.07 -40.29
N LEU A 231 -17.01 27.57 -40.65
CA LEU A 231 -16.38 27.83 -41.95
C LEU A 231 -17.26 27.32 -43.09
N ASP A 232 -17.86 26.14 -42.93
CA ASP A 232 -18.77 25.55 -43.93
C ASP A 232 -20.05 26.37 -44.10
N TYR A 233 -20.63 26.91 -43.01
CA TYR A 233 -21.77 27.83 -43.11
C TYR A 233 -21.41 29.14 -43.84
N ALA A 234 -20.24 29.73 -43.56
CA ALA A 234 -19.77 30.93 -44.23
C ALA A 234 -19.54 30.71 -45.74
N GLU A 235 -18.94 29.59 -46.12
CA GLU A 235 -18.75 29.18 -47.52
C GLU A 235 -20.10 28.93 -48.23
N ALA A 236 -21.05 28.27 -47.55
CA ALA A 236 -22.40 28.05 -48.08
C ALA A 236 -23.14 29.36 -48.34
N ILE A 237 -23.05 30.33 -47.42
CA ILE A 237 -23.64 31.67 -47.59
C ILE A 237 -22.98 32.43 -48.74
N SER A 238 -21.65 32.38 -48.84
CA SER A 238 -20.89 33.02 -49.92
C SER A 238 -21.31 32.48 -51.29
N ARG A 239 -21.40 31.15 -51.43
CA ARG A 239 -21.88 30.51 -52.67
C ARG A 239 -23.32 30.90 -53.01
N PHE A 240 -24.19 30.94 -52.02
CA PHE A 240 -25.58 31.36 -52.21
C PHE A 240 -25.67 32.82 -52.69
N GLN A 241 -24.90 33.73 -52.08
CA GLN A 241 -24.81 35.12 -52.53
C GLN A 241 -24.27 35.24 -53.95
N GLN A 242 -23.22 34.49 -54.31
CA GLN A 242 -22.69 34.48 -55.69
C GLN A 242 -23.74 34.00 -56.70
N GLN A 243 -24.52 32.96 -56.37
CA GLN A 243 -25.62 32.49 -57.20
C GLN A 243 -26.74 33.52 -57.34
N GLN A 244 -27.11 34.21 -56.24
CA GLN A 244 -28.11 35.27 -56.26
C GLN A 244 -27.66 36.47 -57.10
N LEU A 245 -26.39 36.87 -56.99
CA LEU A 245 -25.80 37.96 -57.77
C LEU A 245 -25.74 37.60 -59.26
N GLY A 246 -25.36 36.37 -59.58
CA GLY A 246 -25.40 35.84 -60.94
C GLY A 246 -26.81 35.82 -61.53
N LEU A 247 -27.81 35.40 -60.74
CA LEU A 247 -29.22 35.40 -61.15
C LEU A 247 -29.72 36.83 -61.42
N GLN A 248 -29.42 37.79 -60.54
CA GLN A 248 -29.78 39.20 -60.75
C GLN A 248 -29.10 39.80 -61.98
N ALA A 249 -27.80 39.52 -62.19
CA ALA A 249 -27.06 39.97 -63.36
C ALA A 249 -27.65 39.38 -64.65
N ALA A 250 -28.00 38.10 -64.65
CA ALA A 250 -28.66 37.44 -65.78
C ALA A 250 -30.04 38.06 -66.07
N GLN A 251 -30.84 38.34 -65.04
CA GLN A 251 -32.14 39.03 -65.18
C GLN A 251 -31.99 40.45 -65.73
N GLN A 252 -31.01 41.22 -65.26
CA GLN A 252 -30.73 42.56 -65.78
C GLN A 252 -30.20 42.55 -67.21
N ALA A 253 -29.30 41.62 -67.55
CA ALA A 253 -28.81 41.43 -68.90
C ALA A 253 -29.95 41.05 -69.84
N PHE A 254 -30.83 40.13 -69.43
CA PHE A 254 -32.02 39.75 -70.17
C PHE A 254 -32.98 40.94 -70.37
N ALA A 255 -33.24 41.72 -69.32
CA ALA A 255 -34.07 42.93 -69.40
C ALA A 255 -33.46 44.00 -70.33
N LYS A 256 -32.13 44.21 -70.31
CA LYS A 256 -31.45 45.12 -71.24
C LYS A 256 -31.50 44.63 -72.69
N VAL A 257 -31.32 43.33 -72.93
CA VAL A 257 -31.41 42.75 -74.28
C VAL A 257 -32.85 42.84 -74.81
N GLN A 258 -33.85 42.54 -73.99
CA GLN A 258 -35.26 42.74 -74.36
C GLN A 258 -35.61 44.24 -74.56
N GLY A 259 -35.06 45.15 -73.75
CA GLY A 259 -35.25 46.59 -73.92
C GLY A 259 -34.60 47.15 -75.20
N LEU A 260 -33.41 46.66 -75.58
CA LEU A 260 -32.74 47.00 -76.84
C LEU A 260 -33.49 46.43 -78.06
N SER A 261 -34.14 45.27 -77.92
CA SER A 261 -35.00 44.70 -78.97
C SER A 261 -36.25 45.55 -79.24
N LEU A 262 -36.77 46.26 -78.22
CA LEU A 262 -37.99 47.06 -78.36
C LEU A 262 -37.70 48.47 -78.93
N PHE A 263 -36.52 49.02 -78.68
CA PHE A 263 -36.08 50.31 -79.23
C PHE A 263 -35.52 50.22 -80.66
N ASN A 264 -35.07 49.04 -81.12
CA ASN A 264 -34.69 48.82 -82.52
C ASN A 264 -35.87 48.47 -83.45
N TYR A 265 -37.11 48.46 -82.93
CA TYR A 265 -38.31 48.13 -83.70
C TYR A 265 -39.26 49.33 -83.90
N LEU A 266 -38.88 50.52 -83.44
CA LEU A 266 -39.56 51.80 -83.72
C LEU A 266 -38.66 52.68 -84.58
#